data_AF-A0A973F6M1-F1
#
_entry.id   AF-A0A973F6M1-F1
#
_cell.length_a   1.000
_cell.length_b   1.000
_cell.length_c   1.000
_cell.angle_alpha   90.00
_cell.angle_beta   90.00
_cell.angle_gamma   90.00
#
_symmetry.space_group_name_H-M   'P 1'
#
loop_
_entity.id
_entity.type
_entity.pdbx_description
1 polymer ?
#
loop_
_entity_poly.entity_id
_entity_poly.type
_entity_poly.pdbx_seq_one_letter_code
_entity_poly.pdbx_strand_id
1 'polypeptide(L)'
;MIYFGKSGADGAISDDLIRFRKLHRGDYASDLLEDRFTPRNTTRDAPEEKKITLTDVYSYVSSLQEAVETWYKMWNPFDSDFPSEIKLWLDKINRLPTSFFQPLVLMFLQTEQSEMNRIAFLRAIERQLFIMLLARDRYGFPFPLDYSVDSYQLAIDLRVGKLSAEKVTKHITDKTSSWLKKADFIQEIIVRFRSEGFYEWEGIRYFLFEHNLELQRRSKTDRPKIFWPEFTESKTDYVSVEHIFPRQARHEYWTSRFKGLTQKQKETLRDSLGNLLPLSKPKNSSLSNKPFPDKVDGKQDPAVGYRYGCYAENDVAKEKEWTPEAIFQRGLRMLDFMERRWDIEIGDEKQKKTMLGLDFMK
;
A
#
# COMPACT_ATOMS: atom_id res chain seq x y z
N MET A 1 -8.03 28.75 12.23
CA MET A 1 -8.96 28.37 11.13
C MET A 1 -8.20 27.40 10.24
N ILE A 2 -8.52 26.10 10.27
CA ILE A 2 -8.02 25.18 9.24
C ILE A 2 -9.17 24.88 8.32
N TYR A 3 -8.95 25.32 7.10
CA TYR A 3 -9.75 24.97 5.96
C TYR A 3 -9.34 23.57 5.52
N PHE A 4 -9.92 22.58 6.21
CA PHE A 4 -10.58 21.41 5.63
C PHE A 4 -11.66 20.98 6.63
N GLY A 5 -12.90 21.51 6.49
CA GLY A 5 -14.12 20.99 7.12
C GLY A 5 -14.63 21.68 8.39
N LYS A 6 -15.30 22.83 8.21
CA LYS A 6 -16.49 23.17 9.01
C LYS A 6 -17.49 23.83 8.07
N SER A 7 -18.17 23.01 7.26
CA SER A 7 -19.38 23.46 6.56
C SER A 7 -20.47 23.62 7.62
N GLY A 8 -21.03 24.82 7.72
CA GLY A 8 -22.14 25.14 8.62
C GLY A 8 -23.46 24.56 8.09
N ALA A 9 -23.57 23.24 8.02
CA ALA A 9 -24.79 22.54 7.67
C ALA A 9 -25.16 21.55 8.78
N ASP A 10 -25.50 22.09 9.96
CA ASP A 10 -26.30 21.36 10.94
C ASP A 10 -27.74 21.30 10.42
N GLY A 11 -28.06 20.23 9.68
CA GLY A 11 -29.40 19.98 9.16
C GLY A 11 -29.53 18.57 8.61
N ALA A 12 -30.18 17.70 9.38
CA ALA A 12 -30.71 16.36 9.07
C ALA A 12 -30.57 15.84 7.62
N ILE A 13 -29.36 15.45 7.21
CA ILE A 13 -29.10 14.64 6.00
C ILE A 13 -28.35 13.39 6.45
N SER A 14 -28.72 12.22 5.92
CA SER A 14 -28.18 10.94 6.39
C SER A 14 -26.65 10.87 6.34
N ASP A 15 -26.08 10.28 7.39
CA ASP A 15 -24.63 10.24 7.68
C ASP A 15 -23.81 9.63 6.53
N ASP A 16 -24.42 8.74 5.74
CA ASP A 16 -23.80 8.08 4.59
C ASP A 16 -23.61 9.00 3.38
N LEU A 17 -24.54 9.92 3.12
CA LEU A 17 -24.43 10.89 2.02
C LEU A 17 -23.37 11.95 2.30
N ILE A 18 -23.19 12.34 3.58
CA ILE A 18 -22.14 13.27 4.01
C ILE A 18 -20.76 12.62 3.86
N ARG A 19 -20.61 11.35 4.24
CA ARG A 19 -19.37 10.59 4.01
C ARG A 19 -19.05 10.47 2.52
N PHE A 20 -20.04 10.14 1.70
CA PHE A 20 -19.86 10.02 0.25
C PHE A 20 -19.50 11.35 -0.42
N ARG A 21 -20.10 12.46 0.03
CA ARG A 21 -19.76 13.82 -0.46
C ARG A 21 -18.37 14.28 -0.03
N LYS A 22 -17.96 14.03 1.22
CA LYS A 22 -16.60 14.34 1.72
C LYS A 22 -15.50 13.53 1.01
N LEU A 23 -15.82 12.33 0.54
CA LEU A 23 -14.91 11.45 -0.22
C LEU A 23 -14.56 11.99 -1.60
N HIS A 24 -15.42 12.82 -2.21
CA HIS A 24 -15.16 13.44 -3.49
C HIS A 24 -14.72 14.89 -3.32
N ARG A 25 -13.53 15.22 -3.85
CA ARG A 25 -12.93 16.57 -3.93
C ARG A 25 -13.85 17.68 -4.46
N GLY A 26 -15.01 17.33 -5.03
CA GLY A 26 -15.93 18.23 -5.72
C GLY A 26 -16.59 19.28 -4.83
N ASP A 27 -16.71 19.07 -3.52
CA ASP A 27 -17.41 20.05 -2.67
C ASP A 27 -16.45 21.02 -1.96
N TYR A 28 -15.19 20.61 -1.68
CA TYR A 28 -14.31 21.45 -0.89
C TYR A 28 -13.75 22.66 -1.65
N ALA A 29 -13.27 22.43 -2.88
CA ALA A 29 -12.78 23.52 -3.72
C ALA A 29 -13.92 24.47 -4.11
N SER A 30 -15.11 23.93 -4.38
CA SER A 30 -16.30 24.71 -4.69
C SER A 30 -16.81 25.47 -3.46
N ASP A 31 -16.92 24.88 -2.28
CA ASP A 31 -17.26 25.59 -1.03
C ASP A 31 -16.27 26.73 -0.76
N LEU A 32 -14.96 26.48 -0.95
CA LEU A 32 -13.93 27.47 -0.71
C LEU A 32 -13.98 28.64 -1.72
N LEU A 33 -14.05 28.35 -3.02
CA LEU A 33 -13.90 29.35 -4.09
C LEU A 33 -15.23 29.95 -4.55
N GLU A 34 -16.33 29.21 -4.41
CA GLU A 34 -17.66 29.57 -4.92
C GLU A 34 -18.63 29.99 -3.82
N ASP A 35 -18.42 29.59 -2.55
CA ASP A 35 -19.25 30.06 -1.42
C ASP A 35 -18.48 30.98 -0.46
N ARG A 36 -17.31 30.58 0.02
CA ARG A 36 -16.56 31.31 1.07
C ARG A 36 -15.81 32.51 0.51
N PHE A 37 -14.74 32.31 -0.26
CA PHE A 37 -13.87 33.39 -0.74
C PHE A 37 -14.41 34.05 -2.02
N THR A 38 -15.61 34.62 -1.94
CA THR A 38 -16.27 35.33 -3.04
C THR A 38 -16.28 36.85 -2.84
N PRO A 39 -16.35 37.68 -3.91
CA PRO A 39 -16.43 39.13 -3.78
C PRO A 39 -17.60 39.58 -2.90
N ARG A 40 -18.74 38.88 -2.99
CA ARG A 40 -19.96 39.17 -2.21
C ARG A 40 -19.71 39.09 -0.70
N ASN A 41 -18.84 38.21 -0.24
CA ASN A 41 -18.55 38.07 1.18
C ASN A 41 -17.57 39.12 1.72
N THR A 42 -16.99 39.96 0.85
CA THR A 42 -16.08 41.04 1.25
C THR A 42 -16.76 42.40 1.41
N THR A 43 -18.04 42.50 1.05
CA THR A 43 -18.80 43.75 1.10
C THR A 43 -19.35 44.03 2.51
N ARG A 44 -19.74 45.29 2.77
CA ARG A 44 -20.24 45.69 4.10
C ARG A 44 -21.57 45.04 4.46
N ASP A 45 -22.38 44.74 3.44
CA ASP A 45 -23.71 44.13 3.49
C ASP A 45 -23.69 42.59 3.46
N ALA A 46 -22.50 41.97 3.46
CA ALA A 46 -22.37 40.52 3.58
C ALA A 46 -23.01 40.02 4.90
N PRO A 47 -23.69 38.86 4.90
CA PRO A 47 -24.17 38.22 6.12
C PRO A 47 -23.01 38.01 7.11
N GLU A 48 -23.21 38.34 8.38
CA GLU A 48 -22.12 38.37 9.37
C GLU A 48 -21.40 37.01 9.51
N GLU A 49 -22.14 35.91 9.34
CA GLU A 49 -21.61 34.53 9.33
C GLU A 49 -20.72 34.19 8.11
N LYS A 50 -20.93 34.87 6.98
CA LYS A 50 -20.19 34.65 5.73
C LYS A 50 -19.13 35.72 5.46
N LYS A 51 -19.23 36.86 6.14
CA LYS A 51 -18.36 38.02 5.95
C LYS A 51 -16.89 37.64 6.14
N ILE A 52 -16.07 38.11 5.20
CA ILE A 52 -14.62 37.89 5.17
C ILE A 52 -13.93 39.22 5.39
N THR A 53 -13.06 39.24 6.39
CA THR A 53 -12.20 40.37 6.70
C THR A 53 -10.80 40.19 6.10
N LEU A 54 -10.02 41.27 6.05
CA LEU A 54 -8.61 41.19 5.68
C LEU A 54 -7.83 40.22 6.58
N THR A 55 -8.18 40.17 7.87
CA THR A 55 -7.58 39.25 8.85
C THR A 55 -7.86 37.79 8.48
N ASP A 56 -9.06 37.48 8.00
CA ASP A 56 -9.42 36.12 7.56
C ASP A 56 -8.60 35.71 6.33
N VAL A 57 -8.47 36.61 5.35
CA VAL A 57 -7.63 36.37 4.15
C VAL A 57 -6.18 36.16 4.55
N TYR A 58 -5.62 37.04 5.40
CA TYR A 58 -4.24 36.93 5.86
C TYR A 58 -4.00 35.62 6.61
N SER A 59 -4.92 35.25 7.50
CA SER A 59 -4.84 33.99 8.26
C SER A 59 -4.89 32.77 7.34
N TYR A 60 -5.74 32.82 6.32
CA TYR A 60 -5.84 31.75 5.33
C TYR A 60 -4.55 31.58 4.51
N VAL A 61 -4.05 32.68 3.93
CA VAL A 61 -2.81 32.66 3.13
C VAL A 61 -1.62 32.22 3.97
N SER A 62 -1.52 32.68 5.22
CA SER A 62 -0.47 32.23 6.15
C SER A 62 -0.56 30.72 6.42
N SER A 63 -1.77 30.19 6.64
CA SER A 63 -1.95 28.75 6.85
C SER A 63 -1.60 27.91 5.62
N LEU A 64 -1.86 28.42 4.40
CA LEU A 64 -1.45 27.78 3.15
C LEU A 64 0.07 27.75 3.03
N GLN A 65 0.74 28.87 3.33
CA GLN A 65 2.20 28.96 3.29
C GLN A 65 2.87 27.90 4.18
N GLU A 66 2.39 27.73 5.42
CA GLU A 66 2.87 26.70 6.35
C GLU A 66 2.57 25.27 5.85
N ALA A 67 1.39 25.06 5.25
CA ALA A 67 0.98 23.77 4.74
C ALA A 67 1.81 23.32 3.54
N VAL A 68 2.17 24.22 2.63
CA VAL A 68 2.92 23.90 1.41
C VAL A 68 4.29 23.29 1.72
N GLU A 69 5.01 23.83 2.71
CA GLU A 69 6.32 23.28 3.11
C GLU A 69 6.18 21.84 3.63
N THR A 70 5.24 21.62 4.56
CA THR A 70 5.01 20.28 5.13
C THR A 70 4.51 19.30 4.06
N TRP A 71 3.66 19.77 3.15
CA TRP A 71 3.16 19.00 2.02
C TRP A 71 4.29 18.56 1.10
N TYR A 72 5.22 19.46 0.76
CA TYR A 72 6.39 19.11 -0.03
C TYR A 72 7.26 18.07 0.67
N LYS A 73 7.57 18.28 1.96
CA LYS A 73 8.39 17.37 2.77
C LYS A 73 7.78 15.97 2.89
N MET A 74 6.46 15.84 3.01
CA MET A 74 5.82 14.52 3.11
C MET A 74 5.85 13.73 1.79
N TRP A 75 5.80 14.42 0.64
CA TRP A 75 5.91 13.77 -0.68
C TRP A 75 7.35 13.50 -1.09
N ASN A 76 8.29 14.33 -0.62
CA ASN A 76 9.72 14.22 -0.89
C ASN A 76 10.49 14.03 0.42
N PRO A 77 10.27 12.93 1.15
CA PRO A 77 10.82 12.76 2.48
C PRO A 77 12.34 12.83 2.51
N PHE A 78 13.04 12.36 1.47
CA PHE A 78 14.50 12.39 1.45
C PHE A 78 15.10 13.79 1.27
N ASP A 79 14.33 14.75 0.73
CA ASP A 79 14.72 16.16 0.61
C ASP A 79 14.41 16.97 1.87
N SER A 80 13.69 16.37 2.83
CA SER A 80 13.29 17.01 4.08
C SER A 80 14.37 16.97 5.17
N ASP A 81 14.12 17.70 6.25
CA ASP A 81 14.86 17.71 7.51
C ASP A 81 14.38 16.66 8.52
N PHE A 82 13.43 15.78 8.14
CA PHE A 82 12.93 14.76 9.06
C PHE A 82 13.99 13.71 9.46
N PRO A 83 13.87 13.12 10.67
CA PRO A 83 14.65 11.95 11.05
C PRO A 83 14.52 10.80 10.04
N SER A 84 15.60 10.03 9.87
CA SER A 84 15.70 8.95 8.87
C SER A 84 14.54 7.96 8.93
N GLU A 85 14.06 7.61 10.13
CA GLU A 85 12.95 6.67 10.27
C GLU A 85 11.62 7.27 9.78
N ILE A 86 11.34 8.55 10.08
CA ILE A 86 10.15 9.25 9.56
C ILE A 86 10.21 9.30 8.02
N LYS A 87 11.38 9.62 7.45
CA LYS A 87 11.57 9.63 5.99
C LYS A 87 11.21 8.28 5.37
N LEU A 88 11.68 7.18 5.98
CA LEU A 88 11.40 5.82 5.52
C LEU A 88 9.90 5.47 5.59
N TRP A 89 9.20 5.87 6.65
CA TRP A 89 7.76 5.59 6.77
C TRP A 89 6.91 6.43 5.82
N LEU A 90 7.26 7.70 5.61
CA LEU A 90 6.60 8.55 4.60
C LEU A 90 6.81 7.99 3.20
N ASP A 91 8.03 7.57 2.87
CA ASP A 91 8.32 6.92 1.59
C ASP A 91 7.50 5.62 1.41
N LYS A 92 7.37 4.78 2.44
CA LYS A 92 6.48 3.61 2.40
C LYS A 92 5.03 3.97 2.11
N ILE A 93 4.51 5.00 2.79
CA ILE A 93 3.15 5.51 2.59
C ILE A 93 2.98 6.00 1.15
N ASN A 94 3.93 6.79 0.62
CA ASN A 94 3.86 7.35 -0.74
C ASN A 94 3.84 6.29 -1.85
N ARG A 95 4.27 5.06 -1.57
CA ARG A 95 4.23 3.91 -2.49
C ARG A 95 2.88 3.21 -2.53
N LEU A 96 2.00 3.50 -1.56
CA LEU A 96 0.65 2.97 -1.46
C LEU A 96 -0.37 3.95 -2.06
N PRO A 97 -1.55 3.48 -2.51
CA PRO A 97 -2.63 4.37 -2.96
C PRO A 97 -3.19 5.16 -1.77
N THR A 98 -2.73 6.41 -1.59
CA THR A 98 -2.86 7.19 -0.34
C THR A 98 -3.89 8.32 -0.35
N SER A 99 -4.60 8.55 -1.47
CA SER A 99 -5.30 9.82 -1.81
C SER A 99 -6.29 10.40 -0.78
N PHE A 100 -6.63 9.68 0.28
CA PHE A 100 -7.55 10.12 1.33
C PHE A 100 -6.89 10.34 2.70
N PHE A 101 -5.63 9.92 2.93
CA PHE A 101 -4.94 10.16 4.20
C PHE A 101 -4.04 11.39 4.21
N GLN A 102 -3.70 11.98 3.05
CA GLN A 102 -2.73 13.08 3.03
C GLN A 102 -3.12 14.28 3.90
N PRO A 103 -4.40 14.72 3.95
CA PRO A 103 -4.79 15.81 4.85
C PRO A 103 -4.51 15.48 6.32
N LEU A 104 -4.77 14.25 6.74
CA LEU A 104 -4.49 13.81 8.10
C LEU A 104 -2.99 13.75 8.38
N VAL A 105 -2.19 13.21 7.45
CA VAL A 105 -0.73 13.16 7.60
C VAL A 105 -0.14 14.56 7.70
N LEU A 106 -0.57 15.48 6.84
CA LEU A 106 -0.16 16.88 6.86
C LEU A 106 -0.47 17.52 8.23
N MET A 107 -1.71 17.39 8.71
CA MET A 107 -2.12 17.95 10.00
C MET A 107 -1.36 17.34 11.17
N PHE A 108 -1.12 16.04 11.12
CA PHE A 108 -0.39 15.34 12.16
C PHE A 108 1.05 15.82 12.25
N LEU A 109 1.75 15.93 11.12
CA LEU A 109 3.14 16.40 11.08
C LEU A 109 3.27 17.85 11.56
N GLN A 110 2.30 18.73 11.27
CA GLN A 110 2.31 20.11 11.76
C GLN A 110 2.02 20.21 13.27
N THR A 111 1.15 19.35 13.80
CA THR A 111 0.65 19.45 15.18
C THR A 111 1.53 18.71 16.18
N GLU A 112 2.07 17.56 15.81
CA GLU A 112 2.89 16.70 16.67
C GLU A 112 4.36 16.83 16.28
N GLN A 113 5.25 17.03 17.26
CA GLN A 113 6.70 17.16 17.07
C GLN A 113 7.50 15.95 17.60
N SER A 114 6.91 15.15 18.48
CA SER A 114 7.53 13.92 19.00
C SER A 114 7.78 12.92 17.87
N GLU A 115 9.05 12.57 17.68
CA GLU A 115 9.47 11.58 16.68
C GLU A 115 8.78 10.22 16.93
N MET A 116 8.69 9.81 18.20
CA MET A 116 8.04 8.55 18.58
C MET A 116 6.55 8.53 18.19
N ASN A 117 5.82 9.61 18.46
CA ASN A 117 4.39 9.71 18.13
C ASN A 117 4.18 9.75 16.61
N ARG A 118 5.02 10.49 15.87
CA ARG A 118 4.99 10.52 14.40
C ARG A 118 5.24 9.14 13.81
N ILE A 119 6.26 8.41 14.27
CA ILE A 119 6.55 7.06 13.79
C ILE A 119 5.39 6.11 14.08
N ALA A 120 4.82 6.14 15.29
CA ALA A 120 3.69 5.32 15.67
C ALA A 120 2.46 5.58 14.76
N PHE A 121 2.17 6.85 14.49
CA PHE A 121 1.09 7.27 13.58
C PHE A 121 1.34 6.79 12.15
N LEU A 122 2.52 7.02 11.58
CA LEU A 122 2.83 6.63 10.20
C LEU A 122 2.79 5.11 10.02
N ARG A 123 3.25 4.34 11.01
CA ARG A 123 3.11 2.88 11.04
C ARG A 123 1.64 2.44 11.03
N ALA A 124 0.80 3.10 11.82
CA ALA A 124 -0.63 2.80 11.88
C ALA A 124 -1.33 3.09 10.53
N ILE A 125 -0.99 4.21 9.88
CA ILE A 125 -1.49 4.57 8.55
C ILE A 125 -1.02 3.56 7.49
N GLU A 126 0.27 3.24 7.44
CA GLU A 126 0.81 2.27 6.47
C GLU A 126 0.15 0.90 6.62
N ARG A 127 -0.02 0.43 7.87
CA ARG A 127 -0.73 -0.81 8.13
C ARG A 127 -2.16 -0.76 7.62
N GLN A 128 -2.91 0.29 7.95
CA GLN A 128 -4.30 0.43 7.52
C GLN A 128 -4.43 0.45 5.99
N LEU A 129 -3.56 1.19 5.31
CA LEU A 129 -3.50 1.24 3.85
C LEU A 129 -3.23 -0.15 3.24
N PHE A 130 -2.30 -0.91 3.82
CA PHE A 130 -2.00 -2.26 3.35
C PHE A 130 -3.20 -3.21 3.55
N ILE A 131 -3.89 -3.15 4.70
CA ILE A 131 -5.09 -3.96 4.95
C ILE A 131 -6.21 -3.59 3.98
N MET A 132 -6.42 -2.29 3.71
CA MET A 132 -7.37 -1.85 2.69
C MET A 132 -6.98 -2.38 1.30
N LEU A 133 -5.70 -2.35 0.95
CA LEU A 133 -5.20 -2.88 -0.32
C LEU A 133 -5.38 -4.40 -0.43
N LEU A 134 -5.23 -5.12 0.68
CA LEU A 134 -5.50 -6.55 0.79
C LEU A 134 -6.98 -6.89 0.69
N ALA A 135 -7.89 -5.93 0.76
CA ALA A 135 -9.33 -6.21 0.72
C ALA A 135 -10.06 -5.55 -0.45
N ARG A 136 -9.37 -4.75 -1.26
CA ARG A 136 -9.85 -4.32 -2.59
C ARG A 136 -9.99 -5.50 -3.55
N ASP A 137 -11.05 -5.49 -4.34
CA ASP A 137 -11.21 -6.42 -5.45
C ASP A 137 -10.47 -5.95 -6.71
N ARG A 138 -10.38 -6.83 -7.71
CA ARG A 138 -9.75 -6.51 -9.01
C ARG A 138 -10.49 -5.45 -9.84
N TYR A 139 -11.78 -5.26 -9.58
CA TYR A 139 -12.63 -4.36 -10.35
C TYR A 139 -12.69 -2.95 -9.76
N GLY A 140 -12.00 -2.72 -8.64
CA GLY A 140 -11.97 -1.43 -7.97
C GLY A 140 -13.31 -1.05 -7.37
N PHE A 141 -14.21 -2.00 -7.10
CA PHE A 141 -15.45 -1.67 -6.40
C PHE A 141 -15.09 -1.11 -5.03
N PRO A 142 -15.72 0.01 -4.63
CA PRO A 142 -15.49 0.58 -3.32
C PRO A 142 -15.80 -0.48 -2.27
N PHE A 143 -14.86 -0.62 -1.35
CA PHE A 143 -15.04 -1.31 -0.08
C PHE A 143 -16.43 -1.00 0.52
N PRO A 144 -17.08 -1.94 1.24
CA PRO A 144 -18.23 -1.58 2.06
C PRO A 144 -17.89 -0.37 2.94
N LEU A 145 -18.76 0.65 2.95
CA LEU A 145 -18.55 1.94 3.63
C LEU A 145 -18.13 1.78 5.12
N ASP A 146 -18.43 0.63 5.73
CA ASP A 146 -18.06 0.23 7.10
C ASP A 146 -16.55 0.20 7.42
N TYR A 147 -15.71 0.12 6.38
CA TYR A 147 -14.25 0.04 6.50
C TYR A 147 -13.55 1.34 6.12
N SER A 148 -14.29 2.45 5.98
CA SER A 148 -13.69 3.77 5.83
C SER A 148 -13.21 4.33 7.17
N VAL A 149 -12.13 5.12 7.13
CA VAL A 149 -11.76 6.03 8.21
C VAL A 149 -12.05 7.44 7.74
N ASP A 150 -12.80 8.21 8.54
CA ASP A 150 -13.02 9.63 8.29
C ASP A 150 -11.74 10.42 8.63
N SER A 151 -10.73 10.24 7.78
CA SER A 151 -9.40 10.85 7.91
C SER A 151 -9.48 12.38 7.92
N TYR A 152 -10.44 12.95 7.18
CA TYR A 152 -10.73 14.38 7.21
C TYR A 152 -11.23 14.83 8.58
N GLN A 153 -12.21 14.13 9.16
CA GLN A 153 -12.70 14.47 10.50
C GLN A 153 -11.62 14.33 11.57
N LEU A 154 -10.78 13.30 11.49
CA LEU A 154 -9.64 13.15 12.40
C LEU A 154 -8.65 14.31 12.26
N ALA A 155 -8.43 14.81 11.03
CA ALA A 155 -7.52 15.93 10.78
C ALA A 155 -8.05 17.23 11.39
N ILE A 156 -9.37 17.47 11.26
CA ILE A 156 -10.09 18.59 11.88
C ILE A 156 -9.98 18.50 13.40
N ASP A 157 -10.39 17.36 13.96
CA ASP A 157 -10.46 17.13 15.40
C ASP A 157 -9.08 17.26 16.06
N LEU A 158 -8.02 16.81 15.37
CA LEU A 158 -6.64 17.01 15.80
C LEU A 158 -6.26 18.49 15.83
N ARG A 159 -6.52 19.23 14.74
CA ARG A 159 -6.13 20.63 14.64
C ARG A 159 -6.83 21.51 15.65
N VAL A 160 -8.13 21.30 15.87
CA VAL A 160 -8.91 22.11 16.83
C VAL A 160 -8.66 21.67 18.28
N GLY A 161 -7.79 20.70 18.51
CA GLY A 161 -7.43 20.20 19.85
C GLY A 161 -8.50 19.32 20.50
N LYS A 162 -9.52 18.87 19.75
CA LYS A 162 -10.56 17.95 20.24
C LYS A 162 -10.00 16.54 20.45
N LEU A 163 -9.05 16.12 19.61
CA LEU A 163 -8.30 14.88 19.78
C LEU A 163 -6.80 15.17 19.89
N SER A 164 -6.09 14.42 20.73
CA SER A 164 -4.62 14.43 20.76
C SER A 164 -4.05 13.52 19.68
N ALA A 165 -2.76 13.69 19.37
CA ALA A 165 -2.02 12.87 18.41
C ALA A 165 -2.08 11.36 18.77
N GLU A 166 -1.96 11.03 20.06
CA GLU A 166 -2.05 9.65 20.56
C GLU A 166 -3.45 9.08 20.37
N LYS A 167 -4.50 9.88 20.62
CA LYS A 167 -5.89 9.45 20.42
C LYS A 167 -6.20 9.18 18.96
N VAL A 168 -5.70 10.02 18.04
CA VAL A 168 -5.83 9.80 16.59
C VAL A 168 -5.13 8.50 16.18
N THR A 169 -3.88 8.30 16.62
CA THR A 169 -3.11 7.08 16.33
C THR A 169 -3.80 5.83 16.86
N LYS A 170 -4.31 5.90 18.10
CA LYS A 170 -5.09 4.83 18.72
C LYS A 170 -6.37 4.53 17.94
N HIS A 171 -7.11 5.56 17.53
CA HIS A 171 -8.33 5.38 16.74
C HIS A 171 -8.07 4.60 15.44
N ILE A 172 -7.03 4.96 14.69
CA ILE A 172 -6.63 4.26 13.45
C ILE A 172 -6.24 2.80 13.74
N THR A 173 -5.46 2.60 14.80
CA THR A 173 -4.97 1.27 15.20
C THR A 173 -6.14 0.37 15.60
N ASP A 174 -7.00 0.84 16.50
CA ASP A 174 -8.15 0.09 17.02
C ASP A 174 -9.16 -0.23 15.90
N LYS A 175 -9.41 0.73 14.99
CA LYS A 175 -10.29 0.53 13.84
C LYS A 175 -9.74 -0.52 12.88
N THR A 176 -8.44 -0.46 12.56
CA THR A 176 -7.81 -1.47 11.69
C THR A 176 -7.85 -2.86 12.33
N SER A 177 -7.52 -2.95 13.61
CA SER A 177 -7.55 -4.21 14.35
C SER A 177 -8.97 -4.75 14.53
N SER A 178 -10.00 -3.90 14.59
CA SER A 178 -11.39 -4.36 14.66
C SER A 178 -11.87 -5.01 13.37
N TRP A 179 -11.33 -4.62 12.21
CA TRP A 179 -11.60 -5.30 10.94
C TRP A 179 -11.04 -6.72 10.93
N LEU A 180 -9.80 -6.88 11.36
CA LEU A 180 -9.09 -8.17 11.36
C LEU A 180 -9.68 -9.16 12.37
N LYS A 181 -10.38 -8.68 13.40
CA LYS A 181 -11.12 -9.53 14.35
C LYS A 181 -12.40 -10.13 13.76
N LYS A 182 -12.91 -9.61 12.63
CA LYS A 182 -14.09 -10.17 11.96
C LYS A 182 -13.67 -11.39 11.16
N ALA A 183 -14.18 -12.57 11.53
CA ALA A 183 -13.86 -13.82 10.83
C ALA A 183 -14.20 -13.73 9.33
N ASP A 184 -15.36 -13.14 8.99
CA ASP A 184 -15.81 -12.99 7.61
C ASP A 184 -14.84 -12.16 6.77
N PHE A 185 -14.20 -11.13 7.36
CA PHE A 185 -13.27 -10.26 6.67
C PHE A 185 -12.03 -11.03 6.17
N ILE A 186 -11.42 -11.83 7.04
CA ILE A 186 -10.26 -12.65 6.66
C ILE A 186 -10.67 -13.75 5.67
N GLN A 187 -11.83 -14.38 5.87
CA GLN A 187 -12.33 -15.41 4.96
C GLN A 187 -12.61 -14.86 3.56
N GLU A 188 -13.17 -13.67 3.43
CA GLU A 188 -13.37 -13.00 2.15
C GLU A 188 -12.04 -12.75 1.42
N ILE A 189 -11.01 -12.29 2.15
CA ILE A 189 -9.65 -12.13 1.60
C ILE A 189 -9.10 -13.48 1.10
N ILE A 190 -9.21 -14.54 1.92
CA ILE A 190 -8.73 -15.88 1.57
C ILE A 190 -9.43 -16.40 0.31
N VAL A 191 -10.76 -16.35 0.28
CA VAL A 191 -11.57 -16.83 -0.85
C VAL A 191 -11.27 -16.04 -2.11
N ARG A 192 -11.05 -14.73 -2.01
CA ARG A 192 -10.67 -13.92 -3.15
C ARG A 192 -9.30 -14.33 -3.67
N PHE A 193 -8.25 -14.33 -2.85
CA PHE A 193 -6.91 -14.71 -3.32
C PHE A 193 -6.84 -16.16 -3.84
N ARG A 194 -7.68 -17.06 -3.33
CA ARG A 194 -7.84 -18.42 -3.87
C ARG A 194 -8.32 -18.41 -5.33
N SER A 195 -9.31 -17.59 -5.68
CA SER A 195 -9.91 -17.56 -7.02
C SER A 195 -9.10 -16.71 -7.99
N GLU A 196 -8.58 -15.60 -7.48
CA GLU A 196 -7.91 -14.58 -8.24
C GLU A 196 -6.41 -14.90 -8.40
N GLY A 197 -5.72 -15.30 -7.33
CA GLY A 197 -4.27 -15.32 -7.27
C GLY A 197 -3.67 -13.93 -6.99
N PHE A 198 -2.34 -13.89 -6.81
CA PHE A 198 -1.61 -12.71 -6.32
C PHE A 198 -1.00 -11.86 -7.43
N TYR A 199 -0.86 -12.39 -8.66
CA TYR A 199 -0.13 -11.68 -9.71
C TYR A 199 -0.79 -10.36 -10.14
N GLU A 200 -2.11 -10.35 -10.29
CA GLU A 200 -2.89 -9.16 -10.68
C GLU A 200 -3.32 -8.30 -9.47
N TRP A 201 -2.89 -8.64 -8.25
CA TRP A 201 -3.23 -7.86 -7.06
C TRP A 201 -2.48 -6.52 -7.09
N GLU A 202 -3.21 -5.40 -6.96
CA GLU A 202 -2.66 -4.04 -6.96
C GLU A 202 -1.47 -3.87 -5.99
N GLY A 203 -1.51 -4.55 -4.84
CA GLY A 203 -0.47 -4.48 -3.80
C GLY A 203 0.73 -5.40 -3.98
N ILE A 204 0.79 -6.23 -5.02
CA ILE A 204 1.83 -7.26 -5.15
C ILE A 204 3.25 -6.66 -5.19
N ARG A 205 3.43 -5.53 -5.88
CA ARG A 205 4.74 -4.86 -5.98
C ARG A 205 5.20 -4.37 -4.61
N TYR A 206 4.31 -3.70 -3.88
CA TYR A 206 4.60 -3.21 -2.55
C TYR A 206 4.99 -4.36 -1.60
N PHE A 207 4.21 -5.45 -1.63
CA PHE A 207 4.50 -6.65 -0.84
C PHE A 207 5.87 -7.27 -1.16
N LEU A 208 6.17 -7.50 -2.44
CA LEU A 208 7.44 -8.09 -2.86
C LEU A 208 8.64 -7.20 -2.51
N PHE A 209 8.47 -5.88 -2.59
CA PHE A 209 9.48 -4.93 -2.20
C PHE A 209 9.76 -4.98 -0.69
N GLU A 210 8.72 -4.95 0.15
CA GLU A 210 8.85 -5.06 1.60
C GLU A 210 9.46 -6.41 2.02
N HIS A 211 9.07 -7.50 1.36
CA HIS A 211 9.67 -8.82 1.59
C HIS A 211 11.17 -8.84 1.25
N ASN A 212 11.58 -8.21 0.14
CA ASN A 212 12.99 -8.05 -0.18
C ASN A 212 13.74 -7.24 0.90
N LEU A 213 13.15 -6.15 1.39
CA LEU A 213 13.76 -5.35 2.47
C LEU A 213 13.91 -6.15 3.77
N GLU A 214 12.96 -7.02 4.09
CA GLU A 214 13.10 -7.92 5.24
C GLU A 214 14.27 -8.90 5.07
N LEU A 215 14.41 -9.49 3.88
CA LEU A 215 15.56 -10.36 3.58
C LEU A 215 16.89 -9.60 3.66
N GLN A 216 16.92 -8.35 3.19
CA GLN A 216 18.09 -7.47 3.35
C GLN A 216 18.44 -7.27 4.83
N ARG A 217 17.48 -6.90 5.68
CA ARG A 217 17.69 -6.70 7.12
C ARG A 217 18.28 -7.94 7.80
N ARG A 218 17.82 -9.13 7.42
CA ARG A 218 18.34 -10.41 7.94
C ARG A 218 19.77 -10.72 7.50
N SER A 219 20.19 -10.21 6.34
CA SER A 219 21.53 -10.46 5.79
C SER A 219 22.66 -9.67 6.46
N LYS A 220 22.33 -8.80 7.43
CA LYS A 220 23.28 -7.88 8.11
C LYS A 220 24.10 -7.00 7.14
N THR A 221 23.57 -6.76 5.94
CA THR A 221 24.20 -5.94 4.89
C THR A 221 23.32 -4.73 4.59
N ASP A 222 23.90 -3.54 4.66
CA ASP A 222 23.15 -2.28 4.42
C ASP A 222 23.06 -1.91 2.94
N ARG A 223 23.71 -2.66 2.05
CA ARG A 223 23.72 -2.38 0.60
C ARG A 223 22.32 -2.60 -0.01
N PRO A 224 21.65 -1.54 -0.50
CA PRO A 224 20.41 -1.70 -1.25
C PRO A 224 20.70 -2.39 -2.59
N LYS A 225 19.81 -3.32 -2.97
CA LYS A 225 19.88 -4.05 -4.25
C LYS A 225 18.61 -3.93 -5.10
N ILE A 226 17.64 -3.15 -4.62
CA ILE A 226 16.40 -2.83 -5.34
C ILE A 226 16.01 -1.39 -5.01
N PHE A 227 15.52 -0.66 -6.01
CA PHE A 227 15.04 0.71 -5.86
C PHE A 227 13.60 0.78 -6.35
N TRP A 228 12.73 1.44 -5.57
CA TRP A 228 11.30 1.47 -5.86
C TRP A 228 10.98 2.08 -7.23
N PRO A 229 11.50 3.26 -7.61
CA PRO A 229 11.21 3.86 -8.91
C PRO A 229 11.57 2.94 -10.07
N GLU A 230 12.75 2.32 -10.04
CA GLU A 230 13.21 1.36 -11.07
C GLU A 230 12.34 0.11 -11.14
N PHE A 231 11.86 -0.36 -9.98
CA PHE A 231 11.01 -1.54 -9.90
C PHE A 231 9.57 -1.25 -10.36
N THR A 232 9.07 -0.03 -10.18
CA THR A 232 7.70 0.35 -10.57
C THR A 232 7.60 1.06 -11.91
N GLU A 233 8.72 1.43 -12.54
CA GLU A 233 8.75 2.15 -13.82
C GLU A 233 8.03 1.36 -14.92
N SER A 234 6.79 1.74 -15.22
CA SER A 234 6.00 1.17 -16.29
C SER A 234 6.22 1.93 -17.59
N LYS A 235 7.38 1.73 -18.23
CA LYS A 235 7.52 2.07 -19.65
C LYS A 235 6.86 0.95 -20.45
N THR A 236 5.56 1.11 -20.72
CA THR A 236 4.69 0.29 -21.60
C THR A 236 4.46 -1.18 -21.18
N ASP A 237 3.18 -1.52 -20.99
CA ASP A 237 2.45 -2.80 -21.02
C ASP A 237 2.99 -4.06 -20.31
N TYR A 238 4.09 -3.99 -19.56
CA TYR A 238 4.67 -5.16 -18.89
C TYR A 238 4.84 -4.94 -17.38
N VAL A 239 4.29 -5.88 -16.62
CA VAL A 239 4.42 -5.97 -15.16
C VAL A 239 5.87 -6.39 -14.81
N SER A 240 6.50 -5.69 -13.87
CA SER A 240 7.86 -5.99 -13.36
C SER A 240 7.93 -7.18 -12.39
N VAL A 241 6.83 -7.92 -12.25
CA VAL A 241 6.77 -9.11 -11.41
C VAL A 241 7.05 -10.32 -12.31
N GLU A 242 8.10 -11.06 -11.98
CA GLU A 242 8.48 -12.27 -12.69
C GLU A 242 7.68 -13.48 -12.20
N HIS A 243 7.31 -14.32 -13.16
CA HIS A 243 6.79 -15.66 -12.96
C HIS A 243 7.96 -16.66 -13.05
N ILE A 244 8.45 -17.14 -11.90
CA ILE A 244 9.61 -18.05 -11.89
C ILE A 244 9.31 -19.30 -12.73
N PHE A 245 8.20 -19.98 -12.44
CA PHE A 245 7.52 -20.89 -13.37
C PHE A 245 6.76 -20.06 -14.41
N PRO A 246 7.18 -20.05 -15.68
CA PRO A 246 6.73 -19.05 -16.65
C PRO A 246 5.34 -19.36 -17.23
N ARG A 247 4.65 -18.33 -17.74
CA ARG A 247 3.37 -18.49 -18.48
C ARG A 247 3.51 -19.42 -19.69
N GLN A 248 4.64 -19.39 -20.41
CA GLN A 248 4.92 -20.28 -21.54
C GLN A 248 5.98 -21.34 -21.18
N ALA A 249 5.57 -22.34 -20.39
CA ALA A 249 6.46 -23.37 -19.86
C ALA A 249 6.59 -24.62 -20.76
N ARG A 250 7.08 -24.45 -22.00
CA ARG A 250 7.23 -25.55 -22.97
C ARG A 250 8.52 -26.37 -22.82
N HIS A 251 9.53 -25.82 -22.14
CA HIS A 251 10.83 -26.47 -21.95
C HIS A 251 10.70 -27.76 -21.12
N GLU A 252 11.50 -28.78 -21.44
CA GLU A 252 11.47 -30.10 -20.78
C GLU A 252 11.60 -30.01 -19.26
N TYR A 253 12.47 -29.11 -18.78
CA TYR A 253 12.64 -28.80 -17.36
C TYR A 253 11.30 -28.55 -16.65
N TRP A 254 10.41 -27.78 -17.28
CA TRP A 254 9.12 -27.42 -16.72
C TRP A 254 8.08 -28.52 -16.92
N THR A 255 8.01 -29.11 -18.12
CA THR A 255 7.00 -30.13 -18.43
C THR A 255 7.18 -31.41 -17.62
N SER A 256 8.43 -31.76 -17.28
CA SER A 256 8.75 -32.89 -16.40
C SER A 256 8.38 -32.63 -14.94
N ARG A 257 8.75 -31.47 -14.38
CA ARG A 257 8.50 -31.11 -12.96
C ARG A 257 7.05 -30.79 -12.62
N PHE A 258 6.28 -30.33 -13.61
CA PHE A 258 4.85 -29.99 -13.47
C PHE A 258 3.95 -31.01 -14.20
N LYS A 259 4.46 -32.22 -14.44
CA LYS A 259 3.71 -33.32 -15.05
C LYS A 259 2.56 -33.77 -14.14
N GLY A 260 1.45 -34.20 -14.73
CA GLY A 260 0.28 -34.69 -14.00
C GLY A 260 -0.66 -33.61 -13.46
N LEU A 261 -0.24 -32.33 -13.50
CA LEU A 261 -1.10 -31.20 -13.16
C LEU A 261 -1.98 -30.79 -14.34
N THR A 262 -3.23 -30.48 -14.05
CA THR A 262 -4.16 -29.88 -15.01
C THR A 262 -3.72 -28.47 -15.39
N GLN A 263 -4.23 -27.95 -16.51
CA GLN A 263 -3.93 -26.58 -16.94
C GLN A 263 -4.33 -25.54 -15.87
N LYS A 264 -5.50 -25.72 -15.24
CA LYS A 264 -5.99 -24.85 -14.17
C LYS A 264 -5.05 -24.86 -12.96
N GLN A 265 -4.60 -26.04 -12.52
CA GLN A 265 -3.63 -26.15 -11.40
C GLN A 265 -2.30 -25.45 -11.72
N LYS A 266 -1.83 -25.55 -12.97
CA LYS A 266 -0.63 -24.83 -13.44
C LYS A 266 -0.84 -23.31 -13.48
N GLU A 267 -2.01 -22.84 -13.87
CA GLU A 267 -2.37 -21.40 -13.82
C GLU A 267 -2.38 -20.91 -12.38
N THR A 268 -3.01 -21.64 -11.46
CA THR A 268 -3.02 -21.29 -10.04
C THR A 268 -1.61 -21.27 -9.43
N LEU A 269 -0.74 -22.25 -9.75
CA LEU A 269 0.66 -22.22 -9.31
C LEU A 269 1.44 -21.03 -9.89
N ARG A 270 1.15 -20.63 -11.13
CA ARG A 270 1.81 -19.48 -11.75
C ARG A 270 1.51 -18.20 -10.99
N ASP A 271 0.24 -17.96 -10.71
CA ASP A 271 -0.20 -16.72 -10.08
C ASP A 271 -0.21 -16.77 -8.54
N SER A 272 0.22 -17.89 -7.95
CA SER A 272 0.40 -18.03 -6.50
C SER A 272 1.60 -17.23 -6.01
N LEU A 273 1.49 -16.68 -4.79
CA LEU A 273 2.48 -15.78 -4.19
C LEU A 273 3.91 -16.32 -4.22
N GLY A 274 4.06 -17.62 -3.94
CA GLY A 274 5.35 -18.30 -3.91
C GLY A 274 6.07 -18.37 -5.26
N ASN A 275 5.39 -18.13 -6.39
CA ASN A 275 5.99 -18.12 -7.72
C ASN A 275 6.40 -16.72 -8.21
N LEU A 276 6.08 -15.67 -7.45
CA LEU A 276 6.27 -14.28 -7.85
C LEU A 276 7.56 -13.69 -7.29
N LEU A 277 8.27 -12.92 -8.12
CA LEU A 277 9.57 -12.34 -7.78
C LEU A 277 9.71 -10.90 -8.30
N PRO A 278 10.27 -9.96 -7.51
CA PRO A 278 10.49 -8.61 -8.00
C PRO A 278 11.73 -8.58 -8.91
N LEU A 279 11.54 -8.30 -10.21
CA LEU A 279 12.63 -8.13 -11.16
C LEU A 279 12.53 -6.79 -11.88
N SER A 280 13.67 -6.21 -12.28
CA SER A 280 13.65 -5.14 -13.27
C SER A 280 13.21 -5.68 -14.64
N LYS A 281 12.51 -4.86 -15.43
CA LYS A 281 12.02 -5.25 -16.77
C LYS A 281 13.13 -5.81 -17.68
N PRO A 282 14.34 -5.20 -17.79
CA PRO A 282 15.40 -5.74 -18.65
C PRO A 282 15.85 -7.15 -18.23
N LYS A 283 15.93 -7.39 -16.92
CA LYS A 283 16.30 -8.70 -16.37
C LYS A 283 15.21 -9.72 -16.62
N ASN A 284 13.96 -9.35 -16.38
CA ASN A 284 12.80 -10.21 -16.63
C ASN A 284 12.74 -10.67 -18.11
N SER A 285 12.88 -9.74 -19.05
CA SER A 285 12.90 -10.06 -20.49
C SER A 285 14.06 -10.98 -20.90
N SER A 286 15.23 -10.88 -20.24
CA SER A 286 16.40 -11.72 -20.53
C SER A 286 16.25 -13.16 -20.03
N LEU A 287 15.55 -13.36 -18.91
CA LEU A 287 15.34 -14.67 -18.29
C LEU A 287 14.16 -15.41 -18.92
N SER A 288 13.04 -14.71 -19.17
CA SER A 288 11.91 -15.20 -19.95
C SER A 288 11.48 -16.62 -19.54
N ASN A 289 11.40 -17.55 -20.50
CA ASN A 289 10.83 -18.88 -20.32
C ASN A 289 11.88 -19.95 -19.98
N LYS A 290 13.13 -19.53 -19.75
CA LYS A 290 14.27 -20.43 -19.54
C LYS A 290 14.04 -21.40 -18.37
N PRO A 291 14.68 -22.57 -18.37
CA PRO A 291 14.63 -23.48 -17.23
C PRO A 291 15.22 -22.80 -15.98
N PHE A 292 14.80 -23.23 -14.80
CA PHE A 292 15.18 -22.57 -13.55
C PHE A 292 16.70 -22.47 -13.31
N PRO A 293 17.54 -23.49 -13.57
CA PRO A 293 18.99 -23.36 -13.42
C PRO A 293 19.57 -22.21 -14.26
N ASP A 294 19.11 -22.07 -15.50
CA ASP A 294 19.51 -20.97 -16.38
C ASP A 294 19.00 -19.61 -15.89
N LYS A 295 17.87 -19.56 -15.18
CA LYS A 295 17.40 -18.32 -14.52
C LYS A 295 18.26 -17.97 -13.30
N VAL A 296 18.75 -18.97 -12.57
CA VAL A 296 19.63 -18.81 -11.41
C VAL A 296 21.01 -18.33 -11.82
N ASP A 297 21.66 -19.05 -12.72
CA ASP A 297 23.04 -18.77 -13.16
C ASP A 297 23.09 -17.63 -14.19
N GLY A 298 22.11 -17.59 -15.09
CA GLY A 298 21.99 -16.52 -16.06
C GLY A 298 23.09 -16.50 -17.12
N LYS A 299 23.27 -15.32 -17.73
CA LYS A 299 24.52 -15.02 -18.46
C LYS A 299 25.58 -14.62 -17.42
N GLN A 300 26.83 -15.02 -17.64
CA GLN A 300 27.95 -14.61 -16.78
C GLN A 300 28.50 -13.23 -17.18
N ASP A 301 28.37 -12.85 -18.45
CA ASP A 301 28.77 -11.53 -18.96
C ASP A 301 27.72 -10.96 -19.95
N PRO A 302 26.99 -9.89 -19.58
CA PRO A 302 26.88 -9.37 -18.22
C PRO A 302 26.23 -10.40 -17.27
N ALA A 303 26.59 -10.35 -15.98
CA ALA A 303 26.07 -11.24 -14.93
C ALA A 303 24.55 -11.01 -14.69
N VAL A 304 23.71 -11.77 -15.39
CA VAL A 304 22.24 -11.59 -15.43
C VAL A 304 21.57 -12.89 -15.04
N GLY A 305 21.45 -13.14 -13.74
CA GLY A 305 20.78 -14.29 -13.12
C GLY A 305 20.34 -13.99 -11.70
N TYR A 306 19.49 -14.82 -11.10
CA TYR A 306 18.98 -14.61 -9.74
C TYR A 306 20.10 -14.57 -8.69
N ARG A 307 21.20 -15.30 -8.90
CA ARG A 307 22.35 -15.30 -8.00
C ARG A 307 22.98 -13.90 -7.84
N TYR A 308 22.87 -13.05 -8.84
CA TYR A 308 23.44 -11.71 -8.86
C TYR A 308 22.41 -10.60 -8.60
N GLY A 309 21.16 -10.98 -8.30
CA GLY A 309 20.04 -10.07 -8.12
C GLY A 309 19.87 -9.49 -6.72
N CYS A 310 18.66 -8.98 -6.47
CA CYS A 310 18.21 -8.54 -5.15
C CYS A 310 18.11 -9.70 -4.16
N TYR A 311 17.83 -9.39 -2.89
CA TYR A 311 17.82 -10.39 -1.82
C TYR A 311 16.73 -11.44 -2.01
N ALA A 312 15.57 -11.07 -2.57
CA ALA A 312 14.52 -12.02 -2.92
C ALA A 312 14.98 -13.00 -4.02
N GLU A 313 15.72 -12.53 -5.02
CA GLU A 313 16.30 -13.38 -6.05
C GLU A 313 17.39 -14.30 -5.48
N ASN A 314 18.25 -13.77 -4.61
CA ASN A 314 19.30 -14.55 -3.97
C ASN A 314 18.71 -15.65 -3.07
N ASP A 315 17.57 -15.40 -2.42
CA ASP A 315 16.87 -16.40 -1.62
C ASP A 315 16.32 -17.54 -2.48
N VAL A 316 15.66 -17.19 -3.60
CA VAL A 316 15.17 -18.17 -4.59
C VAL A 316 16.32 -18.98 -5.19
N ALA A 317 17.47 -18.36 -5.45
CA ALA A 317 18.65 -19.02 -6.02
C ALA A 317 19.27 -20.11 -5.13
N LYS A 318 18.85 -20.24 -3.87
CA LYS A 318 19.26 -21.33 -2.97
C LYS A 318 18.52 -22.64 -3.25
N GLU A 319 17.36 -22.57 -3.89
CA GLU A 319 16.61 -23.76 -4.27
C GLU A 319 17.37 -24.51 -5.36
N LYS A 320 17.44 -25.84 -5.26
CA LYS A 320 18.11 -26.68 -6.26
C LYS A 320 17.26 -26.78 -7.53
N GLU A 321 15.94 -26.87 -7.34
CA GLU A 321 14.97 -27.03 -8.41
C GLU A 321 13.71 -26.24 -8.12
N TRP A 322 13.00 -25.86 -9.18
CA TRP A 322 11.72 -25.18 -9.04
C TRP A 322 10.57 -26.12 -9.36
N THR A 323 9.80 -26.46 -8.34
CA THR A 323 8.72 -27.46 -8.37
C THR A 323 7.43 -26.89 -7.76
N PRO A 324 6.27 -27.56 -7.94
CA PRO A 324 5.05 -27.19 -7.24
C PRO A 324 5.22 -27.07 -5.71
N GLU A 325 6.02 -27.97 -5.11
CA GLU A 325 6.31 -27.95 -3.67
C GLU A 325 7.15 -26.74 -3.27
N ALA A 326 8.18 -26.38 -4.06
CA ALA A 326 8.98 -25.17 -3.80
C ALA A 326 8.11 -23.90 -3.84
N ILE A 327 7.16 -23.82 -4.78
CA ILE A 327 6.19 -22.71 -4.85
C ILE A 327 5.31 -22.69 -3.59
N PHE A 328 4.78 -23.82 -3.17
CA PHE A 328 3.93 -23.91 -1.97
C PHE A 328 4.69 -23.48 -0.71
N GLN A 329 5.86 -24.07 -0.46
CA GLN A 329 6.67 -23.78 0.73
C GLN A 329 7.15 -22.33 0.77
N ARG A 330 7.55 -21.75 -0.37
CA ARG A 330 7.88 -20.33 -0.43
C ARG A 330 6.65 -19.46 -0.20
N GLY A 331 5.50 -19.84 -0.75
CA GLY A 331 4.22 -19.17 -0.52
C GLY A 331 3.86 -19.09 0.97
N LEU A 332 3.98 -20.20 1.71
CA LEU A 332 3.77 -20.22 3.16
C LEU A 332 4.70 -19.25 3.89
N ARG A 333 6.02 -19.30 3.60
CA ARG A 333 6.99 -18.38 4.22
C ARG A 333 6.67 -16.90 3.94
N MET A 334 6.16 -16.60 2.75
CA MET A 334 5.77 -15.24 2.38
C MET A 334 4.47 -14.80 3.09
N LEU A 335 3.51 -15.71 3.27
CA LEU A 335 2.33 -15.44 4.10
C LEU A 335 2.72 -15.24 5.58
N ASP A 336 3.64 -16.02 6.12
CA ASP A 336 4.17 -15.82 7.49
C ASP A 336 4.88 -14.47 7.64
N PHE A 337 5.54 -13.98 6.58
CA PHE A 337 6.05 -12.62 6.54
C PHE A 337 4.93 -11.60 6.54
N MET A 338 3.86 -11.82 5.76
CA MET A 338 2.69 -10.94 5.71
C MET A 338 2.04 -10.80 7.09
N GLU A 339 1.78 -11.92 7.77
CA GLU A 339 1.20 -11.96 9.11
C GLU A 339 2.03 -11.15 10.11
N ARG A 340 3.34 -11.39 10.15
CA ARG A 340 4.23 -10.67 11.09
C ARG A 340 4.40 -9.19 10.76
N ARG A 341 4.46 -8.81 9.48
CA ARG A 341 4.77 -7.42 9.06
C ARG A 341 3.57 -6.48 9.23
N TRP A 342 2.35 -7.00 9.04
CA TRP A 342 1.13 -6.20 9.10
C TRP A 342 0.17 -6.63 10.22
N ASP A 343 0.60 -7.55 11.11
CA ASP A 343 -0.18 -8.03 12.25
C ASP A 343 -1.55 -8.54 11.80
N ILE A 344 -1.51 -9.57 10.94
CA ILE A 344 -2.67 -10.26 10.35
C ILE A 344 -2.64 -11.71 10.83
N GLU A 345 -3.80 -12.29 11.07
CA GLU A 345 -3.95 -13.72 11.36
C GLU A 345 -4.75 -14.37 10.22
N ILE A 346 -4.06 -15.03 9.30
CA ILE A 346 -4.68 -15.79 8.20
C ILE A 346 -5.20 -17.12 8.74
N GLY A 347 -4.48 -17.68 9.71
CA GLY A 347 -4.84 -18.90 10.43
C GLY A 347 -3.89 -20.06 10.14
N ASP A 348 -4.44 -21.28 10.14
CA ASP A 348 -3.63 -22.49 10.01
C ASP A 348 -3.07 -22.71 8.58
N GLU A 349 -2.26 -23.75 8.42
CA GLU A 349 -1.68 -24.10 7.11
C GLU A 349 -2.75 -24.38 6.06
N LYS A 350 -3.92 -24.91 6.46
CA LYS A 350 -5.03 -25.17 5.54
C LYS A 350 -5.59 -23.87 5.00
N GLN A 351 -5.83 -22.87 5.85
CA GLN A 351 -6.28 -21.54 5.43
C GLN A 351 -5.26 -20.85 4.52
N LYS A 352 -3.97 -20.94 4.86
CA LYS A 352 -2.88 -20.41 4.02
C LYS A 352 -2.81 -21.12 2.67
N LYS A 353 -2.94 -22.44 2.64
CA LYS A 353 -2.98 -23.25 1.42
C LYS A 353 -4.17 -22.88 0.53
N THR A 354 -5.34 -22.64 1.13
CA THR A 354 -6.51 -22.12 0.42
C THR A 354 -6.25 -20.73 -0.13
N MET A 355 -5.70 -19.80 0.66
CA MET A 355 -5.38 -18.44 0.20
C MET A 355 -4.40 -18.45 -0.99
N LEU A 356 -3.43 -19.37 -0.99
CA LEU A 356 -2.48 -19.56 -2.09
C LEU A 356 -3.12 -20.18 -3.35
N GLY A 357 -4.37 -20.66 -3.27
CA GLY A 357 -5.06 -21.40 -4.32
C GLY A 357 -4.60 -22.85 -4.47
N LEU A 358 -3.85 -23.39 -3.51
CA LEU A 358 -3.11 -24.65 -3.64
C LEU A 358 -3.77 -25.82 -2.89
N ASP A 359 -5.10 -25.80 -2.74
CA ASP A 359 -5.87 -26.85 -2.05
C ASP A 359 -5.61 -28.27 -2.61
N PHE A 360 -5.22 -28.36 -3.88
CA PHE A 360 -4.96 -29.63 -4.57
C PHE A 360 -3.56 -30.21 -4.31
N MET A 361 -2.64 -29.43 -3.74
CA MET A 361 -1.35 -29.94 -3.28
C MET A 361 -1.60 -30.91 -2.14
N LYS A 362 -0.77 -31.94 -1.97
CA LYS A 362 -0.95 -32.89 -0.86
C LYS A 362 -0.28 -32.34 0.38
#